data_AF-A0A4Q2L1Y0-F1
#
_entry.id   AF-A0A4Q2L1Y0-F1
#
_cell.length_a   1.000
_cell.length_b   1.000
_cell.length_c   1.000
_cell.angle_alpha   90.00
_cell.angle_beta   90.00
_cell.angle_gamma   90.00
#
_symmetry.space_group_name_H-M   'P 1'
#
loop_
_entity.id
_entity.type
_entity.pdbx_description
1 polymer ?
#
loop_
_entity_poly.entity_id
_entity_poly.type
_entity_poly.pdbx_seq_one_letter_code
_entity_poly.pdbx_strand_id
1 'polypeptide(L)'
;MADVPHEASGGRNVDKWSRAPPEREPRDEGFHLADECIHGFDDGLCAICFPPPEFEPAPKAAPLPRSGRATGTRPRRPPARVPGASRPTLLADAPQIDAKALRIYHVTHFDNLAPILHAGALLADAAGAKPVVDVSAPDAREFRRTATIDGTDAVVADYVPFLLTTDAHVWNAVRTATPDPRLAEETTKRAPADFVILVSSVAGALGDDAELPGAIVVTDADAAAGGALEASAWPEIQRALQRLHRDDEGARLHTAELLVRECLPLDNVALIAVANDPVRDRVRSALAAAGLRTRVAVYPPWFQPTPDDAE
;
A
#
# COMPACT_ATOMS: atom_id res chain seq x y z
N MET A 1 16.50 61.89 -30.35
CA MET A 1 17.02 60.76 -31.15
C MET A 1 18.22 60.23 -30.41
N ALA A 2 17.99 59.20 -29.59
CA ALA A 2 19.01 58.50 -28.83
C ALA A 2 18.84 57.02 -29.16
N ASP A 3 19.89 56.43 -29.72
CA ASP A 3 19.93 55.04 -30.16
C ASP A 3 20.02 54.08 -28.96
N VAL A 4 19.22 53.02 -29.05
CA VAL A 4 19.26 51.84 -28.18
C VAL A 4 19.92 50.71 -28.95
N PRO A 5 20.85 49.94 -28.35
CA PRO A 5 21.10 48.59 -28.80
C PRO A 5 20.73 47.54 -27.73
N HIS A 6 19.68 46.81 -28.10
CA HIS A 6 19.36 45.40 -27.91
C HIS A 6 20.20 44.54 -26.95
N GLU A 7 19.48 43.97 -25.97
CA GLU A 7 19.91 42.87 -25.09
C GLU A 7 20.27 41.59 -25.86
N ALA A 8 21.35 40.93 -25.44
CA ALA A 8 21.76 39.60 -25.89
C ALA A 8 21.19 38.52 -24.95
N SER A 9 20.27 37.72 -25.49
CA SER A 9 19.68 36.53 -24.87
C SER A 9 20.62 35.33 -24.96
N GLY A 10 20.65 34.55 -23.88
CA GLY A 10 21.54 33.40 -23.68
C GLY A 10 21.23 32.19 -24.54
N GLY A 11 22.28 31.61 -25.12
CA GLY A 11 22.28 30.26 -25.68
C GLY A 11 22.55 29.23 -24.58
N ARG A 12 21.54 28.44 -24.22
CA ARG A 12 21.72 27.21 -23.44
C ARG A 12 22.13 26.07 -24.38
N ASN A 13 23.22 25.43 -23.99
CA ASN A 13 23.87 24.30 -24.64
C ASN A 13 22.98 23.05 -24.56
N VAL A 14 22.36 22.67 -25.68
CA VAL A 14 21.55 21.45 -25.84
C VAL A 14 22.32 20.47 -26.72
N ASP A 15 23.29 19.75 -26.15
CA ASP A 15 23.95 18.61 -26.81
C ASP A 15 24.64 17.71 -25.78
N LYS A 16 23.93 16.72 -25.23
CA LYS A 16 24.57 15.58 -24.55
C LYS A 16 23.86 14.22 -24.67
N TRP A 17 22.77 14.13 -25.43
CA TRP A 17 22.05 12.86 -25.61
C TRP A 17 22.19 12.37 -27.04
N SER A 18 23.39 11.91 -27.39
CA SER A 18 23.64 11.18 -28.63
C SER A 18 24.76 10.17 -28.41
N ARG A 19 24.41 9.05 -27.77
CA ARG A 19 25.16 7.79 -27.87
C ARG A 19 24.14 6.67 -28.09
N ALA A 20 24.23 6.04 -29.25
CA ALA A 20 23.45 4.84 -29.58
C ALA A 20 23.81 3.70 -28.60
N PRO A 21 22.84 2.88 -28.18
CA PRO A 21 23.11 1.71 -27.37
C PRO A 21 23.78 0.60 -28.22
N PRO A 22 24.67 -0.23 -27.65
CA PRO A 22 25.23 -1.37 -28.35
C PRO A 22 24.15 -2.45 -28.56
N GLU A 23 24.16 -3.07 -29.73
CA GLU A 23 23.32 -4.22 -30.09
C GLU A 23 23.52 -5.35 -29.08
N ARG A 24 22.43 -5.81 -28.45
CA ARG A 24 22.42 -7.01 -27.61
C ARG A 24 22.25 -8.23 -28.51
N GLU A 25 23.25 -9.12 -28.50
CA GLU A 25 23.14 -10.46 -29.09
C GLU A 25 21.97 -11.23 -28.46
N PRO A 26 21.24 -12.05 -29.24
CA PRO A 26 20.11 -12.81 -28.75
C PRO A 26 20.61 -13.92 -27.82
N ARG A 27 20.34 -13.79 -26.53
CA ARG A 27 20.47 -14.91 -25.58
C ARG A 27 19.29 -15.85 -25.82
N ASP A 28 19.62 -17.04 -26.26
CA ASP A 28 18.75 -18.21 -26.31
C ASP A 28 18.49 -18.69 -24.88
N GLU A 29 17.64 -17.97 -24.14
CA GLU A 29 17.13 -18.41 -22.84
C GLU A 29 15.83 -19.18 -23.10
N GLY A 30 15.97 -20.50 -23.12
CA GLY A 30 14.85 -21.43 -23.23
C GLY A 30 13.78 -21.11 -22.19
N PHE A 31 12.55 -20.93 -22.68
CA PHE A 31 11.33 -20.84 -21.90
C PHE A 31 11.20 -22.04 -20.94
N HIS A 32 11.64 -21.87 -19.69
CA HIS A 32 11.25 -22.75 -18.58
C HIS A 32 9.86 -22.31 -18.10
N LEU A 33 8.81 -22.82 -18.77
CA LEU A 33 7.39 -22.71 -18.39
C LEU A 33 7.02 -23.51 -17.11
N ALA A 34 7.98 -23.79 -16.24
CA ALA A 34 7.80 -24.73 -15.13
C ALA A 34 7.51 -24.07 -13.77
N ASP A 35 7.73 -22.76 -13.63
CA ASP A 35 7.70 -22.07 -12.32
C ASP A 35 6.57 -21.02 -12.20
N GLU A 36 5.62 -20.99 -13.15
CA GLU A 36 4.47 -20.09 -13.15
C GLU A 36 3.15 -20.88 -13.08
N CYS A 37 2.32 -20.57 -12.07
CA CYS A 37 0.96 -21.09 -11.96
C CYS A 37 0.08 -20.56 -13.12
N ILE A 38 -1.01 -21.28 -13.45
CA ILE A 38 -1.94 -20.93 -14.56
C ILE A 38 -2.55 -19.53 -14.49
N HIS A 39 -2.51 -18.92 -13.31
CA HIS A 39 -2.99 -17.56 -13.04
C HIS A 39 -1.92 -16.50 -13.33
N GLY A 40 -0.77 -16.90 -13.87
CA GLY A 40 0.35 -16.03 -14.16
C GLY A 40 0.92 -15.43 -12.88
N PHE A 41 1.16 -16.26 -11.86
CA PHE A 41 1.88 -15.94 -10.62
C PHE A 41 3.07 -16.90 -10.49
N ASP A 42 4.19 -16.43 -9.98
CA ASP A 42 5.35 -17.30 -9.71
C ASP A 42 4.98 -18.30 -8.60
N ASP A 43 5.68 -19.43 -8.55
CA ASP A 43 5.42 -20.49 -7.58
C ASP A 43 5.36 -19.98 -6.13
N GLY A 44 4.34 -20.45 -5.38
CA GLY A 44 4.04 -20.01 -4.01
C GLY A 44 3.32 -18.66 -3.89
N LEU A 45 3.12 -17.92 -4.98
CA LEU A 45 2.49 -16.58 -4.93
C LEU A 45 0.99 -16.57 -5.21
N CYS A 46 0.44 -17.66 -5.74
CA CYS A 46 -0.99 -17.76 -5.99
C CYS A 46 -1.67 -18.51 -4.83
N ALA A 47 -2.46 -17.84 -3.98
CA ALA A 47 -3.17 -18.51 -2.90
C ALA A 47 -4.26 -19.51 -3.37
N ILE A 48 -4.58 -19.53 -4.67
CA ILE A 48 -5.47 -20.53 -5.28
C ILE A 48 -4.68 -21.79 -5.67
N CYS A 49 -3.50 -21.63 -6.28
CA CYS A 49 -2.61 -22.75 -6.60
C CYS A 49 -1.88 -23.29 -5.34
N PHE A 50 -1.65 -22.42 -4.35
CA PHE A 50 -0.90 -22.66 -3.11
C PHE A 50 -1.70 -22.12 -1.90
N PRO A 51 -2.84 -22.74 -1.56
CA PRO A 51 -3.63 -22.32 -0.41
C PRO A 51 -2.80 -22.42 0.88
N PRO A 52 -2.97 -21.47 1.84
CA PRO A 52 -2.33 -21.57 3.14
C PRO A 52 -2.70 -22.90 3.80
N PRO A 53 -1.77 -23.55 4.52
CA PRO A 53 -2.11 -24.76 5.27
C PRO A 53 -3.25 -24.44 6.24
N GLU A 54 -4.32 -25.23 6.19
CA GLU A 54 -5.43 -25.13 7.13
C GLU A 54 -4.87 -25.24 8.55
N PHE A 55 -5.24 -24.30 9.42
CA PHE A 55 -4.83 -24.32 10.82
C PHE A 55 -5.33 -25.62 11.47
N GLU A 56 -4.41 -26.54 11.76
CA GLU A 56 -4.74 -27.68 12.61
C GLU A 56 -5.11 -27.17 14.00
N PRO A 57 -6.32 -27.47 14.50
CA PRO A 57 -6.74 -26.99 15.81
C PRO A 57 -5.80 -27.56 16.88
N ALA A 58 -5.20 -26.65 17.66
CA ALA A 58 -4.31 -27.02 18.75
C ALA A 58 -4.99 -28.06 19.68
N PRO A 59 -4.25 -29.09 20.14
CA PRO A 59 -4.81 -30.13 20.98
C PRO A 59 -5.39 -29.52 22.27
N LYS A 60 -6.66 -29.84 22.55
CA LYS A 60 -7.37 -29.39 23.75
C LYS A 60 -6.55 -29.66 25.01
N ALA A 61 -6.16 -28.58 25.69
CA ALA A 61 -5.54 -28.67 27.00
C ALA A 61 -6.48 -29.37 28.00
N ALA A 62 -5.95 -30.33 28.76
CA ALA A 62 -6.70 -31.05 29.78
C ALA A 62 -7.08 -30.12 30.96
N PRO A 63 -8.21 -30.37 31.65
CA PRO A 63 -8.67 -29.47 32.71
C PRO A 63 -7.78 -29.56 33.96
N LEU A 64 -7.35 -28.42 34.48
CA LEU A 64 -6.69 -28.33 35.79
C LEU A 64 -7.71 -28.49 36.93
N PRO A 65 -7.33 -29.11 38.06
CA PRO A 65 -8.23 -29.32 39.19
C PRO A 65 -8.51 -28.01 39.96
N ARG A 66 -9.79 -27.80 40.29
CA ARG A 66 -10.30 -26.68 41.09
C ARG A 66 -9.86 -26.81 42.55
N SER A 67 -9.02 -25.90 43.03
CA SER A 67 -8.75 -25.74 44.47
C SER A 67 -9.82 -24.88 45.15
N GLY A 68 -10.20 -25.29 46.36
CA GLY A 68 -11.39 -24.87 47.08
C GLY A 68 -11.44 -23.42 47.57
N ARG A 69 -12.68 -23.03 47.86
CA ARG A 69 -13.16 -21.73 48.33
C ARG A 69 -12.84 -21.58 49.83
N ALA A 70 -12.18 -20.49 50.21
CA ALA A 70 -12.13 -20.03 51.61
C ALA A 70 -12.73 -18.63 51.71
N THR A 71 -13.73 -18.51 52.57
CA THR A 71 -14.44 -17.30 52.98
C THR A 71 -13.60 -16.47 53.95
N GLY A 72 -13.56 -15.14 53.76
CA GLY A 72 -13.01 -14.21 54.76
C GLY A 72 -13.16 -12.75 54.34
N THR A 73 -14.03 -12.02 55.05
CA THR A 73 -14.34 -10.59 54.88
C THR A 73 -13.41 -9.70 55.70
N ARG A 74 -12.78 -8.69 55.06
CA ARG A 74 -12.64 -7.28 55.53
C ARG A 74 -11.74 -6.44 54.59
N PRO A 75 -11.92 -5.10 54.53
CA PRO A 75 -11.36 -4.27 53.46
C PRO A 75 -9.93 -3.81 53.79
N ARG A 76 -9.07 -3.76 52.77
CA ARG A 76 -7.73 -3.19 52.90
C ARG A 76 -7.40 -2.33 51.68
N ARG A 77 -6.98 -1.10 52.00
CA ARG A 77 -6.40 -0.01 51.19
C ARG A 77 -5.59 -0.50 49.95
N PRO A 78 -5.59 0.24 48.82
CA PRO A 78 -4.80 -0.16 47.65
C PRO A 78 -3.30 -0.20 47.99
N PRO A 79 -2.55 -1.21 47.54
CA PRO A 79 -1.11 -1.20 47.69
C PRO A 79 -0.47 -0.16 46.75
N ALA A 80 0.58 0.47 47.25
CA ALA A 80 1.41 1.41 46.51
C ALA A 80 2.07 0.75 45.29
N ARG A 81 2.16 1.50 44.19
CA ARG A 81 2.91 1.12 42.98
C ARG A 81 4.36 0.79 43.35
N VAL A 82 4.79 -0.42 43.03
CA VAL A 82 6.20 -0.82 43.11
C VAL A 82 6.92 -0.27 41.87
N PRO A 83 7.98 0.55 42.01
CA PRO A 83 8.84 0.92 40.88
C PRO A 83 9.63 -0.32 40.45
N GLY A 84 9.54 -0.69 39.15
CA GLY A 84 10.29 -1.83 38.61
C GLY A 84 9.42 -2.96 38.03
N ALA A 85 8.15 -2.72 37.70
CA ALA A 85 7.43 -3.63 36.80
C ALA A 85 8.11 -3.61 35.42
N SER A 86 8.95 -4.62 35.17
CA SER A 86 9.57 -4.86 33.88
C SER A 86 8.50 -4.83 32.80
N ARG A 87 8.67 -3.96 31.80
CA ARG A 87 7.98 -4.09 30.51
C ARG A 87 8.13 -5.55 30.06
N PRO A 88 7.06 -6.21 29.56
CA PRO A 88 7.22 -7.54 28.98
C PRO A 88 8.33 -7.45 27.93
N THR A 89 9.41 -8.18 28.18
CA THR A 89 10.52 -8.29 27.23
C THR A 89 9.92 -8.93 26.00
N LEU A 90 9.94 -8.19 24.89
CA LEU A 90 9.57 -8.70 23.58
C LEU A 90 10.26 -10.06 23.41
N LEU A 91 9.50 -11.11 23.15
CA LEU A 91 10.06 -12.41 22.79
C LEU A 91 10.98 -12.19 21.59
N ALA A 92 12.28 -12.34 21.81
CA ALA A 92 13.33 -11.99 20.85
C ALA A 92 13.34 -12.87 19.59
N ASP A 93 12.48 -13.89 19.54
CA ASP A 93 12.44 -14.94 18.50
C ASP A 93 11.19 -14.91 17.62
N ALA A 94 10.36 -13.87 17.67
CA ALA A 94 9.30 -13.73 16.67
C ALA A 94 9.92 -13.49 15.27
N PRO A 95 9.50 -14.21 14.21
CA PRO A 95 10.01 -14.00 12.86
C PRO A 95 9.93 -12.53 12.47
N GLN A 96 11.08 -11.93 12.16
CA GLN A 96 11.11 -10.55 11.69
C GLN A 96 10.63 -10.52 10.25
N ILE A 97 9.59 -9.72 10.00
CA ILE A 97 9.11 -9.44 8.67
C ILE A 97 10.14 -8.59 7.93
N ASP A 98 10.46 -8.99 6.71
CA ASP A 98 11.24 -8.15 5.80
C ASP A 98 10.37 -6.98 5.34
N ALA A 99 10.56 -5.83 6.00
CA ALA A 99 9.81 -4.61 5.74
C ALA A 99 9.92 -4.14 4.27
N LYS A 100 11.05 -4.41 3.59
CA LYS A 100 11.25 -4.00 2.19
C LYS A 100 10.47 -4.87 1.21
N ALA A 101 10.28 -6.15 1.56
CA ALA A 101 9.53 -7.11 0.75
C ALA A 101 8.00 -6.98 0.91
N LEU A 102 7.53 -6.23 1.90
CA LEU A 102 6.11 -6.00 2.10
C LEU A 102 5.45 -5.36 0.88
N ARG A 103 4.29 -5.90 0.51
CA ARG A 103 3.48 -5.39 -0.59
C ARG A 103 2.65 -4.20 -0.14
N ILE A 104 2.44 -3.29 -1.07
CA ILE A 104 1.60 -2.11 -0.92
C ILE A 104 0.62 -2.04 -2.08
N TYR A 105 -0.59 -1.57 -1.82
CA TYR A 105 -1.71 -1.69 -2.76
C TYR A 105 -2.35 -0.33 -3.01
N HIS A 106 -2.35 0.12 -4.26
CA HIS A 106 -3.09 1.32 -4.66
C HIS A 106 -4.35 0.91 -5.43
N VAL A 107 -5.51 1.20 -4.86
CA VAL A 107 -6.80 0.91 -5.48
C VAL A 107 -7.30 2.13 -6.23
N THR A 108 -7.69 1.95 -7.48
CA THR A 108 -8.25 3.04 -8.30
C THR A 108 -9.26 2.50 -9.31
N HIS A 109 -10.10 3.38 -9.85
CA HIS A 109 -11.04 3.00 -10.91
C HIS A 109 -10.31 2.75 -12.23
N PHE A 110 -10.77 1.81 -13.05
CA PHE A 110 -10.18 1.48 -14.35
C PHE A 110 -9.98 2.71 -15.25
N ASP A 111 -10.95 3.62 -15.29
CA ASP A 111 -10.88 4.83 -16.14
C ASP A 111 -9.74 5.79 -15.74
N ASN A 112 -9.18 5.65 -14.53
CA ASN A 112 -8.01 6.42 -14.10
C ASN A 112 -6.71 5.90 -14.71
N LEU A 113 -6.69 4.69 -15.31
CA LEU A 113 -5.47 4.15 -15.92
C LEU A 113 -4.98 5.01 -17.07
N ALA A 114 -5.85 5.53 -17.93
CA ALA A 114 -5.41 6.33 -19.08
C ALA A 114 -4.51 7.53 -18.68
N PRO A 115 -4.90 8.41 -17.74
CA PRO A 115 -4.01 9.48 -17.28
C PRO A 115 -2.78 8.97 -16.51
N ILE A 116 -2.88 7.89 -15.73
CA ILE A 116 -1.73 7.29 -15.02
C ILE A 116 -0.67 6.78 -16.01
N LEU A 117 -1.12 6.04 -17.04
CA LEU A 117 -0.26 5.50 -18.10
C LEU A 117 0.37 6.62 -18.92
N HIS A 118 -0.37 7.70 -19.18
CA HIS A 118 0.16 8.89 -19.86
C HIS A 118 1.24 9.60 -19.04
N ALA A 119 1.06 9.71 -17.73
CA ALA A 119 2.04 10.29 -16.82
C ALA A 119 3.26 9.39 -16.59
N GLY A 120 3.12 8.07 -16.80
CA GLY A 120 4.15 7.08 -16.49
C GLY A 120 4.32 6.81 -14.99
N ALA A 121 3.44 7.35 -14.14
CA ALA A 121 3.51 7.24 -12.69
C ALA A 121 2.12 7.40 -12.03
N LEU A 122 1.95 6.82 -10.84
CA LEU A 122 0.92 7.25 -9.91
C LEU A 122 1.39 8.57 -9.30
N LEU A 123 0.59 9.64 -9.43
CA LEU A 123 0.94 10.96 -8.90
C LEU A 123 0.15 11.25 -7.62
N ALA A 124 0.76 12.01 -6.71
CA ALA A 124 0.08 12.58 -5.56
C ALA A 124 -0.87 13.72 -5.98
N ASP A 125 -1.79 14.11 -5.09
CA ASP A 125 -2.74 15.20 -5.34
C ASP A 125 -2.00 16.51 -5.65
N ALA A 126 -1.04 16.88 -4.79
CA ALA A 126 -0.22 18.09 -4.98
C ALA A 126 0.75 18.00 -6.17
N ALA A 127 1.10 16.77 -6.61
CA ALA A 127 1.91 16.54 -7.80
C ALA A 127 1.10 16.58 -9.11
N GLY A 128 -0.20 16.89 -9.04
CA GLY A 128 -1.05 17.12 -10.21
C GLY A 128 -1.87 15.93 -10.67
N ALA A 129 -2.11 14.94 -9.80
CA ALA A 129 -3.04 13.86 -10.09
C ALA A 129 -4.43 14.37 -10.46
N LYS A 130 -4.98 13.89 -11.57
CA LYS A 130 -6.32 14.25 -12.08
C LYS A 130 -7.09 12.99 -12.43
N PRO A 131 -7.67 12.30 -11.44
CA PRO A 131 -8.46 11.11 -11.71
C PRO A 131 -9.69 11.45 -12.54
N VAL A 132 -10.05 10.57 -13.47
CA VAL A 132 -11.31 10.63 -14.23
C VAL A 132 -12.49 10.29 -13.32
N VAL A 133 -12.30 9.29 -12.46
CA VAL A 133 -13.23 8.89 -11.40
C VAL A 133 -12.50 9.05 -10.07
N ASP A 134 -12.90 10.07 -9.31
CA ASP A 134 -12.32 10.28 -7.99
C ASP A 134 -12.87 9.27 -7.00
N VAL A 135 -11.96 8.50 -6.39
CA VAL A 135 -12.30 7.48 -5.38
C VAL A 135 -12.52 8.15 -4.03
N SER A 136 -11.77 9.21 -3.73
CA SER A 136 -11.76 9.88 -2.43
C SER A 136 -12.88 10.90 -2.32
N ALA A 137 -13.47 11.03 -1.14
CA ALA A 137 -14.42 12.09 -0.85
C ALA A 137 -13.76 13.48 -1.00
N PRO A 138 -14.50 14.51 -1.47
CA PRO A 138 -13.97 15.87 -1.56
C PRO A 138 -13.40 16.39 -0.24
N ASP A 139 -14.12 16.17 0.87
CA ASP A 139 -13.71 16.59 2.21
C ASP A 139 -12.45 15.84 2.68
N ALA A 140 -12.33 14.55 2.35
CA ALA A 140 -11.13 13.76 2.63
C ALA A 140 -9.91 14.32 1.87
N ARG A 141 -10.08 14.73 0.60
CA ARG A 141 -9.00 15.40 -0.14
C ARG A 141 -8.64 16.75 0.46
N GLU A 142 -9.62 17.55 0.86
CA GLU A 142 -9.38 18.85 1.50
C GLU A 142 -8.62 18.69 2.81
N PHE A 143 -9.01 17.72 3.64
CA PHE A 143 -8.27 17.40 4.85
C PHE A 143 -6.82 17.02 4.55
N ARG A 144 -6.57 16.10 3.60
CA ARG A 144 -5.22 15.67 3.22
C ARG A 144 -4.35 16.84 2.71
N ARG A 145 -4.93 17.86 2.08
CA ARG A 145 -4.21 19.07 1.64
C ARG A 145 -3.75 19.99 2.78
N THR A 146 -4.27 19.80 4.00
CA THR A 146 -3.95 20.63 5.16
C THR A 146 -3.29 19.86 6.30
N ALA A 147 -3.45 18.54 6.34
CA ALA A 147 -2.82 17.67 7.33
C ALA A 147 -1.32 17.58 7.10
N THR A 148 -0.53 18.14 8.02
CA THR A 148 0.93 18.11 7.99
C THR A 148 1.48 16.75 8.42
N ILE A 149 2.58 16.32 7.79
CA ILE A 149 3.31 15.11 8.19
C ILE A 149 4.43 15.49 9.17
N ASP A 150 4.41 14.89 10.36
CA ASP A 150 5.40 15.14 11.41
C ASP A 150 6.82 14.77 10.96
N GLY A 151 7.76 15.67 11.24
CA GLY A 151 9.17 15.50 10.86
C GLY A 151 9.47 15.79 9.39
N THR A 152 8.51 16.32 8.62
CA THR A 152 8.71 16.75 7.22
C THR A 152 8.17 18.17 7.00
N ASP A 153 8.40 18.72 5.81
CA ASP A 153 7.82 19.99 5.34
C ASP A 153 6.57 19.78 4.48
N ALA A 154 6.05 18.55 4.44
CA ALA A 154 4.99 18.12 3.53
C ALA A 154 3.64 17.97 4.24
N VAL A 155 2.58 17.99 3.44
CA VAL A 155 1.23 17.58 3.83
C VAL A 155 0.89 16.21 3.24
N VAL A 156 -0.13 15.55 3.77
CA VAL A 156 -0.57 14.23 3.31
C VAL A 156 -0.87 14.20 1.80
N ALA A 157 -1.38 15.30 1.24
CA ALA A 157 -1.66 15.44 -0.20
C ALA A 157 -0.41 15.45 -1.11
N ASP A 158 0.78 15.62 -0.53
CA ASP A 158 2.06 15.48 -1.24
C ASP A 158 2.44 14.02 -1.48
N TYR A 159 1.62 13.06 -1.00
CA TYR A 159 1.91 11.64 -1.10
C TYR A 159 0.81 10.86 -1.82
N VAL A 160 1.22 9.81 -2.52
CA VAL A 160 0.35 8.77 -3.07
C VAL A 160 0.00 7.78 -1.95
N PRO A 161 -1.29 7.57 -1.64
CA PRO A 161 -1.69 6.61 -0.62
C PRO A 161 -1.66 5.17 -1.14
N PHE A 162 -1.16 4.27 -0.32
CA PHE A 162 -1.22 2.82 -0.50
C PHE A 162 -1.77 2.15 0.75
N LEU A 163 -2.63 1.17 0.55
CA LEU A 163 -3.09 0.25 1.57
C LEU A 163 -1.96 -0.75 1.89
N LEU A 164 -1.92 -1.22 3.13
CA LEU A 164 -0.98 -2.28 3.55
C LEU A 164 -1.58 -3.70 3.43
N THR A 165 -2.88 -3.80 3.17
CA THR A 165 -3.59 -5.07 2.94
C THR A 165 -4.72 -4.89 1.93
N THR A 166 -5.04 -5.95 1.19
CA THR A 166 -6.22 -6.02 0.31
C THR A 166 -7.52 -6.16 1.09
N ASP A 167 -7.46 -6.29 2.41
CA ASP A 167 -8.63 -6.29 3.27
C ASP A 167 -8.84 -4.95 3.99
N ALA A 168 -8.21 -3.87 3.55
CA ALA A 168 -8.34 -2.58 4.20
C ALA A 168 -9.79 -2.10 4.20
N HIS A 169 -10.22 -1.45 5.29
CA HIS A 169 -11.62 -1.10 5.48
C HIS A 169 -12.18 -0.23 4.37
N VAL A 170 -11.40 0.72 3.84
CA VAL A 170 -11.81 1.56 2.69
C VAL A 170 -12.11 0.71 1.46
N TRP A 171 -11.30 -0.31 1.20
CA TRP A 171 -11.54 -1.17 0.05
C TRP A 171 -12.65 -2.18 0.32
N ASN A 172 -12.77 -2.70 1.55
CA ASN A 172 -13.90 -3.55 1.92
C ASN A 172 -15.23 -2.80 1.80
N ALA A 173 -15.29 -1.52 2.18
CA ALA A 173 -16.46 -0.67 2.02
C ALA A 173 -16.93 -0.56 0.56
N VAL A 174 -16.00 -0.49 -0.40
CA VAL A 174 -16.34 -0.56 -1.83
C VAL A 174 -16.89 -1.95 -2.18
N ARG A 175 -16.23 -3.02 -1.72
CA ARG A 175 -16.64 -4.40 -2.01
C ARG A 175 -18.03 -4.74 -1.47
N THR A 176 -18.37 -4.23 -0.29
CA THR A 176 -19.67 -4.45 0.38
C THR A 176 -20.72 -3.40 0.05
N ALA A 177 -20.40 -2.38 -0.74
CA ALA A 177 -21.22 -1.20 -0.95
C ALA A 177 -21.64 -0.50 0.36
N THR A 178 -20.77 -0.52 1.37
CA THR A 178 -20.98 0.16 2.66
C THR A 178 -20.55 1.63 2.53
N PRO A 179 -21.39 2.60 2.94
CA PRO A 179 -20.97 4.00 2.98
C PRO A 179 -19.74 4.22 3.88
N ASP A 180 -18.74 4.94 3.37
CA ASP A 180 -17.55 5.34 4.11
C ASP A 180 -17.28 6.83 3.85
N PRO A 181 -17.12 7.68 4.89
CA PRO A 181 -16.95 9.12 4.72
C PRO A 181 -15.66 9.52 3.98
N ARG A 182 -14.70 8.59 3.84
CA ARG A 182 -13.44 8.82 3.13
C ARG A 182 -13.57 8.62 1.62
N LEU A 183 -14.62 7.93 1.18
CA LEU A 183 -14.88 7.60 -0.21
C LEU A 183 -15.92 8.55 -0.80
N ALA A 184 -15.76 8.90 -2.07
CA ALA A 184 -16.82 9.60 -2.79
C ALA A 184 -18.10 8.74 -2.84
N GLU A 185 -19.26 9.38 -2.76
CA GLU A 185 -20.56 8.67 -2.68
C GLU A 185 -20.78 7.70 -3.85
N GLU A 186 -20.34 8.05 -5.05
CA GLU A 186 -20.48 7.22 -6.24
C GLU A 186 -19.48 6.04 -6.28
N THR A 187 -18.41 6.08 -5.48
CA THR A 187 -17.39 5.02 -5.45
C THR A 187 -17.97 3.70 -4.93
N THR A 188 -18.72 3.75 -3.82
CA THR A 188 -19.30 2.55 -3.19
C THR A 188 -20.50 1.99 -3.96
N LYS A 189 -21.04 2.77 -4.92
CA LYS A 189 -22.12 2.33 -5.83
C LYS A 189 -21.61 1.60 -7.07
N ARG A 190 -20.30 1.65 -7.34
CA ARG A 190 -19.68 0.98 -8.50
C ARG A 190 -19.42 -0.48 -8.20
N ALA A 191 -19.37 -1.29 -9.27
CA ALA A 191 -19.00 -2.68 -9.10
C ALA A 191 -17.51 -2.77 -8.73
N PRO A 192 -17.11 -3.64 -7.79
CA PRO A 192 -15.69 -3.84 -7.47
C PRO A 192 -14.86 -4.23 -8.71
N ALA A 193 -15.47 -4.92 -9.68
CA ALA A 193 -14.82 -5.27 -10.94
C ALA A 193 -14.46 -4.07 -11.84
N ASP A 194 -14.99 -2.88 -11.57
CA ASP A 194 -14.62 -1.64 -12.28
C ASP A 194 -13.31 -1.02 -11.75
N PHE A 195 -12.76 -1.57 -10.67
CA PHE A 195 -11.52 -1.12 -10.05
C PHE A 195 -10.34 -2.01 -10.44
N VAL A 196 -9.14 -1.46 -10.30
CA VAL A 196 -7.87 -2.15 -10.46
C VAL A 196 -7.02 -1.89 -9.22
N ILE A 197 -6.15 -2.84 -8.89
CA ILE A 197 -5.21 -2.71 -7.77
C ILE A 197 -3.79 -2.74 -8.33
N LEU A 198 -3.08 -1.62 -8.26
CA LEU A 198 -1.67 -1.55 -8.59
C LEU A 198 -0.86 -2.00 -7.37
N VAL A 199 -0.03 -3.02 -7.57
CA VAL A 199 0.75 -3.64 -6.50
C VAL A 199 2.22 -3.27 -6.66
N SER A 200 2.81 -2.77 -5.58
CA SER A 200 4.25 -2.53 -5.47
C SER A 200 4.77 -3.14 -4.17
N SER A 201 6.01 -2.83 -3.82
CA SER A 201 6.61 -3.15 -2.54
C SER A 201 7.14 -1.90 -1.85
N VAL A 202 7.42 -1.99 -0.55
CA VAL A 202 8.12 -0.91 0.17
C VAL A 202 9.47 -0.60 -0.48
N ALA A 203 10.20 -1.61 -0.98
CA ALA A 203 11.42 -1.39 -1.74
C ALA A 203 11.17 -0.59 -3.04
N GLY A 204 10.12 -0.91 -3.79
CA GLY A 204 9.74 -0.18 -5.01
C GLY A 204 9.30 1.25 -4.72
N ALA A 205 8.64 1.50 -3.59
CA ALA A 205 8.24 2.82 -3.15
C ALA A 205 9.42 3.69 -2.68
N LEU A 206 10.40 3.09 -2.03
CA LEU A 206 11.63 3.77 -1.63
C LEU A 206 12.48 4.17 -2.84
N GLY A 207 12.46 3.36 -3.90
CA GLY A 207 13.26 3.60 -5.10
C GLY A 207 14.74 3.85 -4.78
N ASP A 208 15.33 4.81 -5.48
CA ASP A 208 16.71 5.27 -5.23
C ASP A 208 16.82 6.21 -4.00
N ASP A 209 15.69 6.68 -3.47
CA ASP A 209 15.57 7.64 -2.37
C ASP A 209 15.47 6.95 -0.99
N ALA A 210 15.87 5.69 -0.89
CA ALA A 210 15.58 4.78 0.22
C ALA A 210 16.04 5.24 1.62
N GLU A 211 16.86 6.29 1.70
CA GLU A 211 17.41 6.84 2.94
C GLU A 211 17.03 8.31 3.19
N LEU A 212 16.23 8.93 2.30
CA LEU A 212 15.73 10.29 2.52
C LEU A 212 14.54 10.26 3.48
N PRO A 213 14.61 10.97 4.64
CA PRO A 213 13.46 11.12 5.52
C PRO A 213 12.25 11.70 4.78
N GLY A 214 11.09 11.07 4.96
CA GLY A 214 9.86 11.49 4.29
C GLY A 214 9.75 11.07 2.81
N ALA A 215 10.66 10.26 2.27
CA ALA A 215 10.43 9.62 0.96
C ALA A 215 9.19 8.69 1.00
N ILE A 216 9.03 8.00 2.13
CA ILE A 216 7.81 7.30 2.49
C ILE A 216 7.40 7.63 3.92
N VAL A 217 6.11 7.51 4.22
CA VAL A 217 5.55 7.63 5.57
C VAL A 217 4.64 6.44 5.83
N VAL A 218 4.68 5.88 7.04
CA VAL A 218 3.70 4.88 7.48
C VAL A 218 2.81 5.51 8.55
N THR A 219 1.50 5.36 8.35
CA THR A 219 0.47 5.77 9.30
C THR A 219 -0.22 4.53 9.85
N ASP A 220 -0.61 4.56 11.12
CA ASP A 220 -1.32 3.43 11.74
C ASP A 220 -2.86 3.53 11.66
N ALA A 221 -3.34 4.61 11.05
CA ALA A 221 -4.72 4.87 10.69
C ALA A 221 -4.78 5.62 9.36
N ASP A 222 -5.98 5.81 8.85
CA ASP A 222 -6.21 6.54 7.62
C ASP A 222 -5.80 8.00 7.78
N ALA A 223 -4.89 8.48 6.92
CA ALA A 223 -4.38 9.84 7.04
C ALA A 223 -5.43 10.91 6.70
N ALA A 224 -6.61 10.54 6.17
CA ALA A 224 -7.75 11.42 6.01
C ALA A 224 -8.70 11.46 7.23
N ALA A 225 -8.50 10.62 8.24
CA ALA A 225 -9.33 10.55 9.44
C ALA A 225 -8.71 11.27 10.67
N GLY A 226 -7.46 11.72 10.57
CA GLY A 226 -6.71 12.39 11.63
C GLY A 226 -6.22 11.46 12.76
N GLY A 227 -5.26 11.95 13.56
CA GLY A 227 -4.80 11.24 14.78
C GLY A 227 -3.90 10.02 14.53
N ALA A 228 -3.40 9.81 13.32
CA ALA A 228 -2.51 8.70 13.01
C ALA A 228 -1.10 8.94 13.58
N LEU A 229 -0.48 7.89 14.14
CA LEU A 229 0.94 7.91 14.46
C LEU A 229 1.74 7.73 13.17
N GLU A 230 2.67 8.64 12.94
CA GLU A 230 3.45 8.70 11.70
C GLU A 230 4.89 8.27 11.94
N ALA A 231 5.45 7.51 11.00
CA ALA A 231 6.86 7.19 10.95
C ALA A 231 7.40 7.57 9.56
N SER A 232 8.36 8.50 9.53
CA SER A 232 8.93 9.06 8.29
C SER A 232 10.44 8.79 8.14
N ALA A 233 11.10 8.32 9.20
CA ALA A 233 12.49 7.84 9.16
C ALA A 233 12.56 6.32 9.06
N TRP A 234 13.49 5.78 8.25
CA TRP A 234 13.55 4.35 7.94
C TRP A 234 13.55 3.40 9.17
N PRO A 235 14.37 3.63 10.23
CA PRO A 235 14.32 2.77 11.42
C PRO A 235 12.98 2.79 12.16
N GLU A 236 12.23 3.89 12.06
CA GLU A 236 10.91 4.04 12.67
C GLU A 236 9.85 3.37 11.82
N ILE A 237 9.93 3.50 10.49
CA ILE A 237 9.10 2.81 9.51
C ILE A 237 9.21 1.30 9.68
N GLN A 238 10.43 0.76 9.77
CA GLN A 238 10.64 -0.67 9.99
C GLN A 238 9.95 -1.15 11.27
N ARG A 239 10.10 -0.40 12.38
CA ARG A 239 9.44 -0.72 13.65
C ARG A 239 7.93 -0.59 13.55
N ALA A 240 7.41 0.40 12.82
CA ALA A 240 5.97 0.61 12.62
C ALA A 240 5.35 -0.56 11.86
N LEU A 241 5.92 -0.94 10.71
CA LEU A 241 5.48 -2.08 9.90
C LEU A 241 5.52 -3.39 10.68
N GLN A 242 6.59 -3.62 11.46
CA GLN A 242 6.67 -4.79 12.33
C GLN A 242 5.62 -4.79 13.45
N ARG A 243 5.25 -3.62 14.00
CA ARG A 243 4.16 -3.53 14.99
C ARG A 243 2.82 -3.82 14.35
N LEU A 244 2.52 -3.20 13.20
CA LEU A 244 1.25 -3.37 12.50
C LEU A 244 0.92 -4.83 12.18
N HIS A 245 1.93 -5.63 11.83
CA HIS A 245 1.75 -7.06 11.56
C HIS A 245 1.71 -7.96 12.81
N ARG A 246 2.16 -7.47 13.96
CA ARG A 246 2.20 -8.25 15.22
C ARG A 246 1.04 -7.92 16.15
N ASP A 247 0.58 -6.68 16.13
CA ASP A 247 -0.51 -6.20 16.96
C ASP A 247 -1.82 -6.80 16.45
N ASP A 248 -2.57 -7.44 17.35
CA ASP A 248 -3.93 -7.95 17.11
C ASP A 248 -4.05 -8.76 15.80
N GLU A 249 -3.09 -9.67 15.58
CA GLU A 249 -3.01 -10.52 14.38
C GLU A 249 -3.03 -9.75 13.04
N GLY A 250 -2.59 -8.48 13.05
CA GLY A 250 -2.57 -7.65 11.85
C GLY A 250 -3.83 -6.80 11.66
N ALA A 251 -4.76 -6.75 12.63
CA ALA A 251 -5.99 -5.98 12.50
C ALA A 251 -5.73 -4.49 12.17
N ARG A 252 -4.61 -3.93 12.65
CA ARG A 252 -4.22 -2.55 12.36
C ARG A 252 -3.80 -2.30 10.91
N LEU A 253 -3.49 -3.34 10.15
CA LEU A 253 -3.22 -3.22 8.71
C LEU A 253 -4.48 -2.77 7.95
N HIS A 254 -5.68 -3.08 8.46
CA HIS A 254 -6.93 -2.70 7.79
C HIS A 254 -7.19 -1.20 7.78
N THR A 255 -6.55 -0.44 8.67
CA THR A 255 -6.64 1.03 8.77
C THR A 255 -5.39 1.76 8.34
N ALA A 256 -4.23 1.10 8.36
CA ALA A 256 -2.94 1.72 8.11
C ALA A 256 -2.68 2.03 6.63
N GLU A 257 -1.95 3.11 6.37
CA GLU A 257 -1.50 3.49 5.04
C GLU A 257 0.03 3.56 4.97
N LEU A 258 0.55 3.32 3.78
CA LEU A 258 1.88 3.75 3.38
C LEU A 258 1.75 4.85 2.34
N LEU A 259 2.43 5.96 2.59
CA LEU A 259 2.37 7.16 1.77
C LEU A 259 3.71 7.31 1.03
N VAL A 260 3.67 7.45 -0.29
CA VAL A 260 4.87 7.60 -1.15
C VAL A 260 4.94 9.02 -1.66
N ARG A 261 6.05 9.73 -1.43
CA ARG A 261 6.14 11.16 -1.74
C ARG A 261 6.12 11.42 -3.24
N GLU A 262 5.34 12.41 -3.64
CA GLU A 262 5.13 12.94 -5.01
C GLU A 262 4.58 11.93 -6.03
N CYS A 263 5.26 10.80 -6.24
CA CYS A 263 4.83 9.80 -7.22
C CYS A 263 5.40 8.40 -6.96
N LEU A 264 4.74 7.38 -7.55
CA LEU A 264 5.32 6.06 -7.77
C LEU A 264 5.45 5.83 -9.29
N PRO A 265 6.68 5.72 -9.84
CA PRO A 265 6.89 5.34 -11.24
C PRO A 265 6.25 3.99 -11.57
N LEU A 266 5.67 3.86 -12.76
CA LEU A 266 5.05 2.59 -13.18
C LEU A 266 6.04 1.44 -13.33
N ASP A 267 7.32 1.73 -13.54
CA ASP A 267 8.39 0.71 -13.53
C ASP A 267 8.55 0.05 -12.14
N ASN A 268 8.10 0.71 -11.07
CA ASN A 268 8.09 0.17 -9.72
C ASN A 268 6.77 -0.56 -9.37
N VAL A 269 5.82 -0.65 -10.30
CA VAL A 269 4.61 -1.47 -10.15
C VAL A 269 4.91 -2.89 -10.59
N ALA A 270 4.85 -3.83 -9.65
CA ALA A 270 5.15 -5.24 -9.89
C ALA A 270 4.04 -5.92 -10.71
N LEU A 271 2.77 -5.62 -10.41
CA LEU A 271 1.63 -6.11 -11.17
C LEU A 271 0.40 -5.21 -10.99
N ILE A 272 -0.55 -5.33 -11.91
CA ILE A 272 -1.91 -4.79 -11.81
C ILE A 272 -2.87 -5.97 -11.63
N ALA A 273 -3.53 -6.04 -10.49
CA ALA A 273 -4.55 -7.05 -10.22
C ALA A 273 -5.93 -6.57 -10.67
N VAL A 274 -6.72 -7.50 -11.20
CA VAL A 274 -8.07 -7.26 -11.71
C VAL A 274 -9.03 -8.39 -11.31
N ALA A 275 -10.33 -8.11 -11.32
CA ALA A 275 -11.34 -9.06 -10.86
C ALA A 275 -11.57 -10.26 -11.78
N ASN A 276 -11.38 -10.12 -13.10
CA ASN A 276 -11.73 -11.14 -14.09
C ASN A 276 -11.00 -10.94 -15.43
N ASP A 277 -11.07 -11.95 -16.32
CA ASP A 277 -10.40 -11.94 -17.61
C ASP A 277 -10.84 -10.78 -18.54
N PRO A 278 -12.15 -10.43 -18.67
CA PRO A 278 -12.55 -9.28 -19.48
C PRO A 278 -11.87 -7.97 -19.06
N VAL A 279 -11.74 -7.73 -17.76
CA VAL A 279 -11.03 -6.54 -17.26
C VAL A 279 -9.52 -6.66 -17.52
N ARG A 280 -8.93 -7.86 -17.37
CA ARG A 280 -7.52 -8.10 -17.71
C ARG A 280 -7.22 -7.70 -19.16
N ASP A 281 -8.07 -8.11 -20.09
CA ASP A 281 -7.85 -7.88 -21.51
C ASP A 281 -7.99 -6.39 -21.86
N ARG A 282 -8.89 -5.67 -21.18
CA ARG A 282 -9.00 -4.21 -21.27
C ARG A 282 -7.74 -3.50 -20.73
N VAL A 283 -7.25 -3.90 -19.55
CA VAL A 283 -6.03 -3.34 -18.95
C VAL A 283 -4.81 -3.62 -19.83
N ARG A 284 -4.66 -4.85 -20.34
CA ARG A 284 -3.58 -5.21 -21.27
C ARG A 284 -3.60 -4.39 -22.54
N SER A 285 -4.79 -4.14 -23.10
CA SER A 285 -4.93 -3.29 -24.29
C SER A 285 -4.50 -1.85 -23.99
N ALA A 286 -4.87 -1.30 -22.82
CA ALA A 286 -4.46 0.04 -22.41
C ALA A 286 -2.94 0.14 -22.21
N LEU A 287 -2.32 -0.85 -21.55
CA LEU A 287 -0.87 -0.93 -21.38
C LEU A 287 -0.14 -1.03 -22.72
N ALA A 288 -0.61 -1.88 -23.64
CA ALA A 288 -0.03 -2.04 -24.97
C ALA A 288 -0.10 -0.74 -25.78
N ALA A 289 -1.21 0.00 -25.70
CA ALA A 289 -1.36 1.30 -26.36
C ALA A 289 -0.39 2.36 -25.80
N ALA A 290 0.00 2.23 -24.52
CA ALA A 290 1.00 3.07 -23.88
C ALA A 290 2.45 2.55 -24.05
N GLY A 291 2.66 1.41 -24.71
CA GLY A 291 3.99 0.79 -24.88
C GLY A 291 4.55 0.13 -23.62
N LEU A 292 3.71 -0.11 -22.61
CA LEU A 292 4.09 -0.68 -21.31
C LEU A 292 3.84 -2.18 -21.26
N ARG A 293 4.62 -2.89 -20.42
CA ARG A 293 4.58 -4.35 -20.30
C ARG A 293 4.30 -4.84 -18.87
N THR A 294 3.81 -3.95 -18.00
CA THR A 294 3.46 -4.28 -16.61
C THR A 294 2.57 -5.53 -16.56
N ARG A 295 2.88 -6.45 -15.65
CA ARG A 295 2.15 -7.72 -15.48
C ARG A 295 0.71 -7.43 -15.06
N VAL A 296 -0.25 -8.16 -15.63
CA VAL A 296 -1.67 -8.07 -15.24
C VAL A 296 -2.15 -9.45 -14.81
N ALA A 297 -2.66 -9.54 -13.59
CA ALA A 297 -3.09 -10.81 -12.99
C ALA A 297 -4.57 -10.75 -12.60
N VAL A 298 -5.29 -11.85 -12.83
CA VAL A 298 -6.69 -11.98 -12.41
C VAL A 298 -6.69 -12.58 -11.00
N TYR A 299 -7.24 -11.85 -10.04
CA TYR A 299 -7.30 -12.29 -8.65
C TYR A 299 -8.67 -12.01 -8.03
N PRO A 300 -9.71 -12.82 -8.36
CA PRO A 300 -11.08 -12.56 -7.94
C PRO A 300 -11.28 -12.38 -6.44
N PRO A 301 -10.61 -13.11 -5.52
CA PRO A 301 -10.79 -12.93 -4.08
C PRO A 301 -10.54 -11.51 -3.58
N TRP A 302 -9.62 -10.76 -4.19
CA TRP A 302 -9.36 -9.36 -3.80
C TRP A 302 -10.48 -8.39 -4.18
N PHE A 303 -11.45 -8.83 -4.97
CA PHE A 303 -12.58 -8.02 -5.44
C PHE A 303 -13.93 -8.51 -4.90
N GLN A 304 -13.94 -9.60 -4.15
CA GLN A 304 -15.12 -10.13 -3.48
C GLN A 304 -15.16 -9.61 -2.04
N PRO A 305 -16.33 -9.31 -1.45
CA PRO A 305 -16.42 -8.92 -0.04
C PRO A 305 -15.70 -9.91 0.87
N THR A 306 -14.93 -9.40 1.83
CA THR A 306 -14.46 -10.25 2.94
C THR A 306 -15.61 -10.34 3.95
N PRO A 307 -15.96 -11.53 4.45
CA PRO A 307 -16.91 -11.64 5.57
C PRO A 307 -16.42 -10.74 6.70
N ASP A 308 -17.30 -9.95 7.31
CA ASP A 308 -16.94 -9.28 8.55
C ASP A 308 -16.53 -10.35 9.56
N ASP A 309 -15.36 -10.19 10.16
CA ASP A 309 -15.10 -10.72 11.49
C ASP A 309 -16.03 -9.93 12.44
N ALA A 310 -17.29 -10.33 12.45
CA ALA A 310 -18.29 -9.73 13.31
C ALA A 310 -17.96 -10.10 14.76
N GLU A 311 -17.25 -9.21 15.47
CA GLU A 311 -17.29 -9.09 16.94
C GLU A 311 -17.22 -7.63 17.41
#